data_AF-A0A7G9NWL6-F1
#
_entry.id   AF-A0A7G9NWL6-F1
#
_cell.length_a   1.000
_cell.length_b   1.000
_cell.length_c   1.000
_cell.angle_alpha   90.00
_cell.angle_beta   90.00
_cell.angle_gamma   90.00
#
_symmetry.space_group_name_H-M   'P 1'
#
loop_
_entity.id
_entity.type
_entity.pdbx_description
1 polymer ?
#
loop_
_entity_poly.entity_id
_entity_poly.type
_entity_poly.pdbx_seq_one_letter_code
_entity_poly.pdbx_strand_id
1 'polypeptide(L)'
;MRQIRRHGFVLIDAIAAVTIVAALGVSMLYALHGYRGAMATLNDAKQAITLAEAALVKLQTGDGLPLSDADTTYDIEPINEGHLLPGRRWVRLRITHRGHEAELIGVVPIVSTPGGGR
;
A
#
# COMPACT_ATOMS: atom_id res chain seq x y z
N MET A 1 -8.07 8.03 70.78
CA MET A 1 -7.09 7.98 69.67
C MET A 1 -7.48 6.85 68.73
N ARG A 2 -8.02 7.15 67.54
CA ARG A 2 -8.53 6.13 66.59
C ARG A 2 -7.54 6.01 65.44
N GLN A 3 -6.57 5.12 65.61
CA GLN A 3 -5.48 4.86 64.67
C GLN A 3 -5.94 3.81 63.65
N ILE A 4 -7.00 4.12 62.89
CA ILE A 4 -7.53 3.26 61.82
C ILE A 4 -7.86 4.17 60.65
N ARG A 5 -6.85 4.56 59.85
CA ARG A 5 -7.05 5.25 58.56
C ARG A 5 -5.82 5.40 57.65
N ARG A 6 -4.67 4.83 57.99
CA ARG A 6 -3.45 4.93 57.15
C ARG A 6 -3.33 3.81 56.10
N HIS A 7 -3.81 2.60 56.40
CA HIS A 7 -3.70 1.47 55.46
C HIS A 7 -4.64 1.55 54.25
N GLY A 8 -5.81 2.19 54.39
CA GLY A 8 -6.75 2.36 53.28
C GLY A 8 -6.20 3.25 52.15
N PHE A 9 -5.40 4.26 52.50
CA PHE A 9 -4.79 5.15 51.51
C PHE A 9 -3.75 4.44 50.64
N VAL A 10 -2.91 3.58 51.25
CA VAL A 10 -1.88 2.81 50.51
C VAL A 10 -2.51 1.82 49.53
N LEU A 11 -3.62 1.18 49.93
CA LEU A 11 -4.33 0.24 49.05
C LEU A 11 -4.95 0.95 47.84
N ILE A 12 -5.57 2.11 48.06
CA ILE A 12 -6.18 2.90 46.98
C ILE A 12 -5.11 3.38 46.00
N ASP A 13 -3.95 3.83 46.50
CA ASP A 13 -2.84 4.27 45.66
C ASP A 13 -2.25 3.14 44.82
N ALA A 14 -2.06 1.96 45.41
CA ALA A 14 -1.60 0.78 44.68
C ALA A 14 -2.59 0.36 43.58
N ILE A 15 -3.91 0.40 43.86
CA ILE A 15 -4.95 0.10 42.87
C ILE A 15 -4.94 1.15 41.75
N ALA A 16 -4.80 2.44 42.09
CA ALA A 16 -4.71 3.50 41.11
C ALA A 16 -3.50 3.33 40.18
N ALA A 17 -2.33 3.04 40.74
CA ALA A 17 -1.10 2.80 39.96
C ALA A 17 -1.27 1.62 39.00
N VAL A 18 -1.80 0.49 39.47
CA VAL A 18 -2.06 -0.69 38.63
C VAL A 18 -3.06 -0.37 37.52
N THR A 19 -4.11 0.41 37.83
CA THR A 19 -5.13 0.80 36.86
C THR A 19 -4.54 1.68 35.76
N ILE A 20 -3.68 2.64 36.11
CA ILE A 20 -2.99 3.51 35.15
C ILE A 20 -2.08 2.67 34.25
N VAL A 21 -1.28 1.77 34.82
CA VAL A 21 -0.39 0.90 34.04
C VAL A 21 -1.20 0.00 33.08
N ALA A 22 -2.32 -0.55 33.53
CA ALA A 22 -3.20 -1.34 32.69
C ALA A 22 -3.81 -0.51 31.54
N ALA A 23 -4.28 0.70 31.82
CA ALA A 23 -4.82 1.61 30.81
C ALA A 23 -3.76 1.98 29.76
N LEU A 24 -2.52 2.26 30.19
CA LEU A 24 -1.40 2.52 29.29
C LEU A 24 -1.08 1.29 28.44
N GLY A 25 -1.04 0.10 29.03
CA GLY A 25 -0.81 -1.16 28.30
C GLY A 25 -1.86 -1.41 27.23
N VAL A 26 -3.14 -1.22 27.54
CA VAL A 26 -4.25 -1.33 26.57
C VAL A 26 -4.10 -0.30 25.46
N SER A 27 -3.82 0.97 25.79
CA SER A 27 -3.63 2.02 24.79
C SER A 27 -2.49 1.72 23.81
N MET A 28 -1.39 1.15 24.31
CA MET A 28 -0.24 0.73 23.52
C MET A 28 -0.59 -0.40 22.56
N LEU A 29 -1.37 -1.38 23.02
CA LEU A 29 -1.84 -2.47 22.17
C LEU A 29 -2.70 -1.94 21.01
N TYR A 30 -3.63 -1.02 21.27
CA TYR A 30 -4.43 -0.41 20.21
C TYR A 30 -3.56 0.34 19.19
N ALA A 31 -2.58 1.11 19.65
CA ALA A 31 -1.64 1.82 18.77
C ALA A 31 -0.83 0.86 17.89
N LEU A 32 -0.35 -0.26 18.44
CA LEU A 32 0.40 -1.27 17.69
C LEU A 32 -0.42 -1.95 16.60
N HIS A 33 -1.71 -2.23 16.86
CA HIS A 33 -2.60 -2.83 15.87
C HIS A 33 -2.82 -1.90 14.67
N GLY A 34 -3.01 -0.60 14.93
CA GLY A 34 -3.11 0.41 13.86
C GLY A 34 -1.83 0.52 13.03
N TYR A 35 -0.66 0.52 13.68
CA TYR A 35 0.63 0.66 13.00
C TYR A 35 0.94 -0.48 12.03
N ARG A 36 0.65 -1.73 12.43
CA ARG A 36 0.86 -2.91 11.57
C ARG A 36 -0.01 -2.88 10.31
N GLY A 37 -1.28 -2.48 10.46
CA GLY A 37 -2.19 -2.32 9.32
C GLY A 37 -1.70 -1.24 8.35
N ALA A 38 -1.32 -0.08 8.86
CA ALA A 38 -0.80 1.01 8.05
C ALA A 38 0.48 0.61 7.28
N MET A 39 1.42 -0.07 7.93
CA MET A 39 2.64 -0.54 7.29
C MET A 39 2.36 -1.59 6.20
N ALA A 40 1.41 -2.49 6.41
CA ALA A 40 1.00 -3.46 5.39
C ALA A 40 0.43 -2.74 4.15
N THR A 41 -0.52 -1.82 4.34
CA THR A 41 -1.11 -1.06 3.22
C THR A 41 -0.08 -0.24 2.45
N LEU A 42 0.89 0.36 3.14
CA LEU A 42 1.97 1.11 2.49
C LEU A 42 2.89 0.18 1.70
N ASN A 43 3.17 -1.01 2.22
CA ASN A 43 3.98 -1.99 1.52
C ASN A 43 3.28 -2.50 0.25
N ASP A 44 1.99 -2.80 0.32
CA ASP A 44 1.22 -3.25 -0.84
C ASP A 44 1.12 -2.15 -1.91
N ALA A 45 0.92 -0.89 -1.52
CA ALA A 45 0.94 0.25 -2.43
C ALA A 45 2.32 0.43 -3.11
N LYS A 46 3.41 0.28 -2.36
CA LYS A 46 4.77 0.33 -2.93
C LYS A 46 5.01 -0.80 -3.92
N GLN A 47 4.53 -2.01 -3.61
CA GLN A 47 4.62 -3.15 -4.51
C GLN A 47 3.85 -2.90 -5.82
N ALA A 48 2.64 -2.35 -5.77
CA ALA A 48 1.88 -1.97 -6.96
C ALA A 48 2.65 -0.99 -7.86
N ILE A 49 3.31 0.01 -7.27
CA ILE A 49 4.15 0.98 -8.00
C ILE A 49 5.37 0.30 -8.63
N THR A 50 6.11 -0.51 -7.86
CA THR A 50 7.28 -1.21 -8.40
C THR A 50 6.92 -2.16 -9.54
N LEU A 51 5.76 -2.83 -9.46
CA LEU A 51 5.24 -3.64 -10.55
C LEU A 51 4.87 -2.80 -11.77
N ALA A 52 4.33 -1.59 -11.57
CA ALA A 52 4.00 -0.66 -12.66
C ALA A 52 5.26 -0.17 -13.39
N GLU A 53 6.29 0.19 -12.64
CA GLU A 53 7.58 0.58 -13.21
C GLU A 53 8.21 -0.57 -13.99
N ALA A 54 8.26 -1.77 -13.40
CA ALA A 54 8.84 -2.95 -14.06
C ALA A 54 8.07 -3.33 -15.34
N ALA A 55 6.74 -3.28 -15.31
CA ALA A 55 5.90 -3.54 -16.48
C ALA A 55 6.10 -2.46 -17.56
N LEU A 56 6.17 -1.18 -17.19
CA LEU A 56 6.41 -0.11 -18.14
C LEU A 56 7.78 -0.24 -18.81
N VAL A 57 8.82 -0.60 -18.06
CA VAL A 57 10.16 -0.85 -18.61
C VAL A 57 10.15 -1.98 -19.63
N LYS A 58 9.45 -3.09 -19.35
CA LYS A 58 9.32 -4.19 -20.32
C LYS A 58 8.51 -3.81 -21.56
N LEU A 59 7.46 -3.03 -21.39
CA LEU A 59 6.71 -2.50 -22.53
C LEU A 59 7.58 -1.57 -23.38
N GLN A 60 8.47 -0.80 -22.76
CA GLN A 60 9.44 0.07 -23.43
C GLN A 60 10.50 -0.70 -24.23
N THR A 61 10.97 -1.84 -23.73
CA THR A 61 11.91 -2.70 -24.44
C THR A 61 11.24 -3.58 -25.51
N GLY A 62 9.92 -3.71 -25.45
CA GLY A 62 9.14 -4.55 -26.36
C GLY A 62 9.00 -6.00 -25.88
N ASP A 63 9.43 -6.31 -24.66
CA ASP A 63 9.41 -7.66 -24.07
C ASP A 63 8.00 -8.10 -23.58
N GLY A 64 6.98 -7.25 -23.77
CA GLY A 64 5.61 -7.51 -23.36
C GLY A 64 5.35 -7.33 -21.86
N LEU A 65 4.13 -7.61 -21.42
CA LEU A 65 3.76 -7.52 -20.01
C LEU A 65 4.39 -8.67 -19.19
N PRO A 66 4.73 -8.44 -17.90
CA PRO A 66 5.03 -9.54 -16.99
C PRO A 66 3.83 -10.49 -16.88
N LEU A 67 4.08 -11.75 -16.52
CA LEU A 67 2.99 -12.68 -16.20
C LEU A 67 2.10 -12.09 -15.09
N SER A 68 0.79 -12.10 -15.31
CA SER A 68 -0.21 -11.80 -14.29
C SER A 68 -0.25 -12.94 -13.28
N ASP A 69 0.05 -12.62 -12.02
CA ASP A 69 -0.31 -13.48 -10.89
C ASP A 69 -1.81 -13.32 -10.58
N ALA A 70 -2.38 -14.26 -9.80
CA ALA A 70 -3.81 -14.26 -9.45
C ALA A 70 -4.31 -12.95 -8.81
N ASP A 71 -3.41 -12.21 -8.16
CA ASP A 71 -3.72 -10.96 -7.45
C ASP A 71 -3.35 -9.71 -8.24
N THR A 72 -2.83 -9.83 -9.47
CA THR A 72 -2.31 -8.71 -10.26
C THR A 72 -3.03 -8.62 -11.60
N THR A 73 -3.62 -7.46 -11.88
CA THR A 73 -4.24 -7.15 -13.19
C THR A 73 -3.52 -5.96 -13.82
N TYR A 74 -3.25 -6.05 -15.13
CA TYR A 74 -2.68 -4.98 -15.93
C TYR A 74 -3.71 -4.48 -16.94
N ASP A 75 -3.93 -3.19 -16.97
CA ASP A 75 -4.78 -2.50 -17.92
C ASP A 75 -3.96 -1.44 -18.67
N ILE A 76 -3.94 -1.51 -20.00
CA ILE A 76 -3.15 -0.63 -20.85
C ILE A 76 -4.08 0.10 -21.79
N GLU A 77 -4.19 1.41 -21.60
CA GLU A 77 -4.96 2.30 -22.46
C GLU A 77 -4.03 3.18 -23.31
N PRO A 78 -4.19 3.22 -24.64
CA PRO A 78 -3.48 4.18 -25.46
C PRO A 78 -3.97 5.61 -25.18
N ILE A 79 -3.04 6.54 -24.93
CA ILE A 79 -3.36 7.95 -24.79
C ILE A 79 -3.21 8.61 -26.16
N ASN A 80 -4.32 9.09 -26.71
CA ASN A 80 -4.34 9.79 -28.00
C ASN A 80 -4.01 11.29 -27.88
N GLU A 81 -3.95 11.80 -26.65
CA GLU A 81 -3.67 13.19 -26.33
C GLU A 81 -2.18 13.36 -25.99
N GLY A 82 -1.39 13.93 -26.90
CA GLY A 82 0.03 14.18 -26.67
C GLY A 82 0.84 14.34 -27.94
N HIS A 83 2.11 14.74 -27.79
CA HIS A 83 3.04 14.79 -28.91
C HIS A 83 3.31 13.37 -29.40
N LEU A 84 3.03 13.10 -30.68
CA LEU A 84 3.28 11.81 -31.30
C LEU A 84 4.78 11.66 -31.55
N LEU A 85 5.38 10.61 -30.99
CA LEU A 85 6.77 10.26 -31.27
C LEU A 85 6.80 9.24 -32.42
N PRO A 86 7.66 9.40 -33.44
CA PRO A 86 7.79 8.41 -34.51
C PRO A 86 8.08 7.01 -33.95
N GLY A 87 7.23 6.03 -34.29
CA GLY A 87 7.39 4.63 -33.84
C GLY A 87 7.05 4.37 -32.36
N ARG A 88 6.56 5.37 -31.63
CA ARG A 88 6.20 5.25 -30.22
C ARG A 88 4.83 5.87 -29.92
N ARG A 89 4.20 5.46 -28.83
CA ARG A 89 2.88 5.90 -28.39
C ARG A 89 2.89 6.10 -26.88
N TRP A 90 2.14 7.10 -26.40
CA TRP A 90 1.82 7.25 -25.00
C TRP A 90 0.77 6.22 -24.57
N VAL A 91 1.01 5.55 -23.46
CA VAL A 91 0.08 4.60 -22.84
C VAL A 91 -0.10 4.95 -21.37
N ARG A 92 -1.31 4.78 -20.88
CA ARG A 92 -1.66 4.72 -19.47
C ARG A 92 -1.64 3.25 -19.07
N LEU A 93 -0.78 2.89 -18.15
CA LEU A 93 -0.73 1.59 -17.51
C LEU A 93 -1.37 1.72 -16.13
N ARG A 94 -2.50 1.04 -15.93
CA ARG A 94 -3.13 0.86 -14.63
C ARG A 94 -2.85 -0.56 -14.14
N ILE A 95 -2.37 -0.67 -12.90
CA ILE A 95 -2.15 -1.96 -12.25
C ILE A 95 -2.96 -2.02 -10.98
N THR A 96 -3.64 -3.14 -10.78
CA THR A 96 -4.26 -3.48 -9.51
C THR A 96 -3.53 -4.68 -8.92
N HIS A 97 -2.90 -4.50 -7.74
CA HIS A 97 -2.27 -5.57 -6.96
C HIS A 97 -2.93 -5.66 -5.59
N ARG A 98 -3.58 -6.77 -5.26
CA ARG A 98 -4.27 -6.99 -3.97
C ARG A 98 -5.25 -5.86 -3.58
N GLY A 99 -5.96 -5.32 -4.57
CA GLY A 99 -6.91 -4.22 -4.38
C GLY A 99 -6.28 -2.84 -4.26
N HIS A 100 -4.94 -2.73 -4.35
CA HIS A 100 -4.24 -1.46 -4.44
C HIS A 100 -3.94 -1.12 -5.90
N GLU A 101 -4.27 0.11 -6.29
CA GLU A 101 -4.12 0.59 -7.65
C GLU A 101 -2.92 1.54 -7.79
N ALA A 102 -2.17 1.38 -8.88
CA ALA A 102 -1.16 2.32 -9.32
C ALA A 102 -1.37 2.64 -10.80
N GLU A 103 -1.29 3.92 -11.15
CA GLU A 103 -1.37 4.41 -12.53
C GLU A 103 -0.04 5.04 -12.94
N LEU A 104 0.48 4.65 -14.10
CA LEU A 104 1.70 5.21 -14.67
C LEU A 104 1.48 5.53 -16.15
N ILE A 105 1.91 6.72 -16.56
CA ILE A 105 1.87 7.13 -17.96
C ILE A 105 3.29 7.06 -18.53
N GLY A 106 3.44 6.41 -19.68
CA GLY A 106 4.74 6.29 -20.32
C GLY A 106 4.67 6.11 -21.82
N VAL A 107 5.84 6.19 -22.45
CA VAL A 107 6.00 6.03 -23.89
C VAL A 107 6.45 4.61 -24.19
N VAL A 108 5.78 3.91 -25.11
CA VAL A 108 6.12 2.54 -25.53
C VAL A 108 6.22 2.45 -27.06
N PRO A 109 6.98 1.49 -27.62
CA PRO A 109 6.97 1.23 -29.06
C PRO A 109 5.59 0.81 -29.56
N ILE A 110 5.23 1.20 -30.80
CA ILE A 110 3.93 0.84 -31.41
C ILE A 110 3.81 -0.68 -31.68
N VAL A 111 4.93 -1.41 -31.67
CA VAL A 111 4.99 -2.84 -32.01
C VAL A 111 4.56 -3.75 -30.84
N SER A 112 4.60 -3.26 -29.60
CA SER A 112 4.50 -4.09 -28.39
C SER A 112 3.18 -3.95 -27.63
N THR A 113 2.03 -4.01 -28.33
CA THR A 113 0.72 -4.21 -27.67
C THR A 113 0.23 -5.65 -27.84
N PRO A 114 0.66 -6.60 -26.99
CA PRO A 114 -0.01 -7.90 -26.91
C PRO A 114 -1.36 -7.69 -26.20
N GLY A 115 -2.43 -7.43 -26.95
CA GLY A 115 -3.79 -7.29 -26.38
C GLY A 115 -4.73 -6.29 -27.04
N GLY A 116 -4.34 -5.60 -28.11
CA GLY A 116 -5.25 -4.75 -28.89
C GLY A 116 -6.20 -5.55 -29.77
N GLY A 117 -7.18 -6.23 -29.15
CA GLY A 117 -8.11 -7.10 -29.84
C GLY A 117 -9.42 -7.28 -29.09
N ARG A 118 -10.18 -6.19 -28.93
CA ARG A 118 -11.59 -6.02 -29.35
C ARG A 118 -12.15 -4.68 -28.90
#